data_AF-A0A0C2G7K0-F1
#
_entry.id   AF-A0A0C2G7K0-F1
#
_cell.length_a   1.000
_cell.length_b   1.000
_cell.length_c   1.000
_cell.angle_alpha   90.00
_cell.angle_beta   90.00
_cell.angle_gamma   90.00
#
_symmetry.space_group_name_H-M   'P 1'
#
loop_
_entity.id
_entity.type
_entity.pdbx_description
1 polymer ?
#
loop_
_entity_poly.entity_id
_entity_poly.type
_entity_poly.pdbx_seq_one_letter_code
_entity_poly.pdbx_strand_id
1 'polypeptide(L)'
;MIKHQTFRAYDPAGSGRFDVNAVNNIRNANKAGLGTEVFMTPQIRSSKRGSLQFRELYDGLRRGNIVVRTVWLQVTSPVNWGANNQANIYLLNDIISAAKSVGVTIGFYTNIYDWQQITKGAWVEGAMLWYWNVNGGGLQGETPANFNDFRPFGRFTKPTVKQFGQVENVCGVTVNRDVYTLTRSKPFLAASSQKDGEFVVGNFGGEPLTDLLKIE
;
A
#
# COMPACT_ATOMS: atom_id res chain seq x y z
N MET A 1 7.83 -18.34 -9.84
CA MET A 1 8.97 -17.41 -9.58
C MET A 1 8.42 -16.12 -9.01
N ILE A 2 8.92 -15.67 -7.86
CA ILE A 2 8.53 -14.38 -7.25
C ILE A 2 9.13 -13.26 -8.10
N LYS A 3 8.32 -12.24 -8.43
CA LYS A 3 8.77 -11.08 -9.23
C LYS A 3 8.77 -9.78 -8.44
N HIS A 4 7.94 -9.67 -7.42
CA HIS A 4 7.75 -8.46 -6.62
C HIS A 4 7.59 -8.79 -5.13
N GLN A 5 7.99 -7.86 -4.26
CA GLN A 5 7.71 -7.86 -2.82
C GLN A 5 7.18 -6.50 -2.38
N THR A 6 6.28 -6.50 -1.39
CA THR A 6 5.69 -5.29 -0.82
C THR A 6 6.02 -5.22 0.66
N PHE A 7 6.73 -4.17 1.09
CA PHE A 7 7.20 -4.04 2.48
C PHE A 7 6.47 -2.95 3.24
N ARG A 8 6.27 -3.17 4.55
CA ARG A 8 5.79 -2.12 5.43
C ARG A 8 6.88 -1.06 5.62
N ALA A 9 6.52 0.19 5.41
CA ALA A 9 7.41 1.34 5.64
C ALA A 9 6.90 2.27 6.76
N TYR A 10 5.67 2.09 7.23
CA TYR A 10 5.15 2.74 8.44
C TYR A 10 4.50 1.71 9.36
N ASP A 11 5.03 1.60 10.58
CA ASP A 11 4.60 0.68 11.63
C ASP A 11 3.58 1.41 12.53
N PRO A 12 2.37 0.89 12.73
CA PRO A 12 1.37 1.57 13.54
C PRO A 12 1.65 1.39 15.05
N ALA A 13 2.64 0.60 15.47
CA ALA A 13 2.90 0.38 16.89
C ALA A 13 3.10 1.68 17.70
N GLY A 14 2.56 1.72 18.92
CA GLY A 14 2.58 2.92 19.77
C GLY A 14 1.89 4.10 19.11
N SER A 15 2.60 5.21 18.93
CA SER A 15 2.11 6.42 18.25
C SER A 15 2.31 6.42 16.73
N GLY A 16 2.72 5.29 16.15
CA GLY A 16 3.12 5.19 14.74
C GLY A 16 4.54 5.70 14.51
N ARG A 17 5.29 5.04 13.61
CA ARG A 17 6.67 5.40 13.27
C ARG A 17 7.10 4.81 11.93
N PHE A 18 8.16 5.38 11.36
CA PHE A 18 8.88 4.75 10.25
C PHE A 18 9.34 3.33 10.62
N ASP A 19 9.09 2.36 9.74
CA ASP A 19 9.59 0.99 9.91
C ASP A 19 11.06 0.93 9.48
N VAL A 20 11.97 0.89 10.45
CA VAL A 20 13.41 0.92 10.22
C VAL A 20 13.92 -0.27 9.40
N ASN A 21 13.18 -1.38 9.36
CA ASN A 21 13.56 -2.55 8.57
C ASN A 21 13.28 -2.37 7.08
N ALA A 22 12.44 -1.40 6.70
CA ALA A 22 12.07 -1.17 5.30
C ALA A 22 13.28 -0.98 4.39
N VAL A 23 14.28 -0.19 4.83
CA VAL A 23 15.48 0.10 4.04
C VAL A 23 16.27 -1.17 3.70
N ASN A 24 16.52 -2.03 4.70
CA ASN A 24 17.28 -3.26 4.49
C ASN A 24 16.48 -4.28 3.68
N ASN A 25 15.17 -4.38 3.90
CA ASN A 25 14.30 -5.26 3.12
C ASN A 25 14.27 -4.86 1.64
N ILE A 26 14.17 -3.56 1.34
CA ILE A 26 14.20 -3.03 -0.04
C ILE A 26 15.55 -3.33 -0.69
N ARG A 27 16.67 -3.12 0.00
CA ARG A 27 18.00 -3.43 -0.51
C ARG A 27 18.17 -4.93 -0.78
N ASN A 28 17.66 -5.78 0.10
CA ASN A 28 17.73 -7.24 -0.08
C ASN A 28 16.86 -7.71 -1.26
N ALA A 29 15.67 -7.16 -1.43
CA ALA A 29 14.82 -7.44 -2.58
C ALA A 29 15.47 -7.00 -3.89
N ASN A 30 16.09 -5.81 -3.91
CA ASN A 30 16.83 -5.33 -5.07
C ASN A 30 18.02 -6.23 -5.43
N LYS A 31 18.83 -6.66 -4.44
CA LYS A 31 19.91 -7.64 -4.64
C LYS A 31 19.41 -8.96 -5.23
N ALA A 32 18.19 -9.36 -4.90
CA ALA A 32 17.53 -10.53 -5.45
C ALA A 32 16.85 -10.29 -6.82
N GLY A 33 16.97 -9.09 -7.40
CA GLY A 33 16.35 -8.73 -8.68
C GLY A 33 14.83 -8.59 -8.63
N LEU A 34 14.26 -8.31 -7.45
CA LEU A 34 12.82 -8.22 -7.25
C LEU A 34 12.33 -6.77 -7.32
N GLY A 35 11.20 -6.57 -8.00
CA GLY A 35 10.47 -5.31 -7.92
C GLY A 35 9.97 -5.07 -6.51
N THR A 36 9.97 -3.82 -6.07
CA THR A 36 9.66 -3.48 -4.68
C THR A 36 8.59 -2.41 -4.59
N GLU A 37 7.58 -2.69 -3.78
CA GLU A 37 6.52 -1.77 -3.38
C GLU A 37 6.60 -1.52 -1.88
N VAL A 38 5.97 -0.45 -1.41
CA VAL A 38 5.87 -0.15 0.03
C VAL A 38 4.44 0.19 0.43
N PHE A 39 4.10 -0.15 1.66
CA PHE A 39 2.82 0.21 2.25
C PHE A 39 2.99 0.88 3.62
N MET A 40 1.99 1.66 4.01
CA MET A 40 1.89 2.26 5.33
C MET A 40 0.64 1.76 6.03
N THR A 41 0.78 1.38 7.30
CA THR A 41 -0.37 1.16 8.18
C THR A 41 -0.52 2.39 9.07
N PRO A 42 -1.51 3.26 8.84
CA PRO A 42 -1.66 4.48 9.63
C PRO A 42 -2.02 4.14 11.09
N GLN A 43 -1.48 4.89 12.05
CA GLN A 43 -1.86 4.80 13.46
C GLN A 43 -2.96 5.82 13.76
N ILE A 44 -4.21 5.35 13.72
CA ILE A 44 -5.41 6.19 13.84
C ILE A 44 -5.54 6.81 15.25
N ARG A 45 -5.04 6.12 16.28
CA ARG A 45 -5.13 6.57 17.68
C ARG A 45 -3.95 7.44 18.10
N SER A 46 -3.06 7.80 17.16
CA SER A 46 -1.95 8.70 17.42
C SER A 46 -2.45 10.15 17.59
N SER A 47 -1.72 10.95 18.37
CA SER A 47 -1.85 12.42 18.32
C SER A 47 -1.24 13.01 17.05
N LYS A 48 -0.46 12.23 16.29
CA LYS A 48 0.13 12.65 15.01
C LYS A 48 -0.94 12.73 13.93
N ARG A 49 -1.00 13.90 13.28
CA ARG A 49 -1.75 14.10 12.05
C ARG A 49 -1.24 13.19 10.92
N GLY A 50 -2.12 12.86 9.97
CA GLY A 50 -1.81 11.94 8.87
C GLY A 50 -0.60 12.40 8.03
N SER A 51 -0.49 13.70 7.80
CA SER A 51 0.65 14.34 7.13
C SER A 51 1.99 14.04 7.81
N LEU A 52 2.06 14.12 9.14
CA LEU A 52 3.28 13.76 9.88
C LEU A 52 3.61 12.27 9.76
N GLN A 53 2.60 11.39 9.85
CA GLN A 53 2.80 9.94 9.69
C GLN A 53 3.36 9.62 8.29
N PHE A 54 2.81 10.23 7.25
CA PHE A 54 3.33 10.08 5.89
C PHE A 54 4.75 10.64 5.74
N ARG A 55 5.03 11.82 6.30
CA ARG A 55 6.36 12.46 6.21
C ARG A 55 7.44 11.63 6.92
N GLU A 56 7.13 11.04 8.06
CA GLU A 56 8.04 10.11 8.75
C GLU A 56 8.41 8.92 7.86
N LEU A 57 7.45 8.34 7.14
CA LEU A 57 7.71 7.30 6.13
C LEU A 57 8.61 7.84 5.01
N TYR A 58 8.19 8.94 4.39
CA TYR A 58 8.85 9.51 3.21
C TYR A 58 10.30 9.90 3.52
N ASP A 59 10.53 10.64 4.60
CA ASP A 59 11.86 11.08 5.02
C ASP A 59 12.71 9.91 5.53
N GLY A 60 12.08 8.88 6.10
CA GLY A 60 12.74 7.62 6.46
C GLY A 60 13.33 6.88 5.26
N LEU A 61 12.54 6.71 4.20
CA LEU A 61 13.01 6.11 2.96
C LEU A 61 14.09 6.98 2.28
N ARG A 62 13.88 8.31 2.22
CA ARG A 62 14.84 9.23 1.60
C ARG A 62 16.20 9.21 2.30
N ARG A 63 16.24 9.18 3.64
CA ARG A 63 17.50 9.01 4.41
C ARG A 63 18.21 7.69 4.12
N GLY A 64 17.47 6.68 3.66
CA GLY A 64 18.02 5.40 3.20
C GLY A 64 18.50 5.37 1.75
N ASN A 65 18.49 6.52 1.05
CA ASN A 65 18.68 6.66 -0.40
C ASN A 65 17.64 5.89 -1.22
N ILE A 66 16.38 5.95 -0.79
CA ILE A 66 15.26 5.30 -1.48
C ILE A 66 14.28 6.37 -1.96
N VAL A 67 14.04 6.39 -3.27
CA VAL A 67 13.00 7.18 -3.91
C VAL A 67 11.73 6.35 -3.99
N VAL A 68 10.71 6.80 -3.27
CA VAL A 68 9.37 6.21 -3.33
C VAL A 68 8.53 6.97 -4.35
N ARG A 69 7.90 6.24 -5.28
CA ARG A 69 6.94 6.78 -6.26
C ARG A 69 5.49 6.55 -5.84
N THR A 70 5.24 5.41 -5.21
CA THR A 70 3.91 4.99 -4.76
C THR A 70 3.97 4.45 -3.34
N VAL A 71 2.98 4.79 -2.53
CA VAL A 71 2.73 4.16 -1.23
C VAL A 71 1.32 3.57 -1.20
N TRP A 72 1.20 2.31 -0.82
CA TRP A 72 -0.08 1.67 -0.52
C TRP A 72 -0.53 2.03 0.90
N LEU A 73 -1.66 2.73 1.02
CA LEU A 73 -2.27 3.07 2.30
C LEU A 73 -3.18 1.93 2.73
N GLN A 74 -2.83 1.25 3.83
CA GLN A 74 -3.61 0.14 4.37
C GLN A 74 -4.86 0.67 5.09
N VAL A 75 -6.03 0.33 4.55
CA VAL A 75 -7.36 0.68 5.04
C VAL A 75 -8.17 -0.60 5.21
N THR A 76 -7.77 -1.40 6.21
CA THR A 76 -8.38 -2.69 6.53
C THR A 76 -8.53 -2.85 8.04
N SER A 77 -9.14 -3.95 8.48
CA SER A 77 -9.35 -4.29 9.89
C SER A 77 -10.11 -3.18 10.62
N PRO A 78 -11.42 -3.01 10.36
CA PRO A 78 -12.23 -1.91 10.91
C PRO A 78 -12.11 -1.72 12.42
N VAL A 79 -11.87 -2.80 13.18
CA VAL A 79 -11.59 -2.78 14.62
C VAL A 79 -10.42 -1.88 15.04
N ASN A 80 -9.45 -1.66 14.14
CA ASN A 80 -8.29 -0.80 14.36
C ASN A 80 -8.58 0.67 14.05
N TRP A 81 -9.74 0.98 13.47
CA TRP A 81 -10.16 2.33 13.11
C TRP A 81 -11.12 2.92 14.13
N GLY A 82 -11.26 4.25 14.12
CA GLY A 82 -12.26 4.93 14.94
C GLY A 82 -13.66 4.73 14.36
N ALA A 83 -14.68 4.74 15.22
CA ALA A 83 -16.08 4.66 14.78
C ALA A 83 -16.54 5.91 14.00
N ASN A 84 -15.81 7.03 14.10
CA ASN A 84 -16.11 8.24 13.35
C ASN A 84 -15.49 8.17 11.95
N ASN A 85 -16.31 7.81 10.95
CA ASN A 85 -15.89 7.74 9.55
C ASN A 85 -15.34 9.06 9.01
N GLN A 86 -15.90 10.19 9.43
CA GLN A 86 -15.44 11.50 9.00
C GLN A 86 -14.03 11.79 9.49
N ALA A 87 -13.71 11.43 10.75
CA ALA A 87 -12.36 11.52 11.30
C ALA A 87 -11.38 10.59 10.56
N ASN A 88 -11.81 9.38 10.20
CA ASN A 88 -11.00 8.46 9.40
C ASN A 88 -10.66 9.08 8.03
N ILE A 89 -11.67 9.62 7.33
CA ILE A 89 -11.49 10.27 6.02
C ILE A 89 -10.59 11.50 6.15
N TYR A 90 -10.70 12.30 7.21
CA TYR A 90 -9.80 13.43 7.43
C TYR A 90 -8.34 12.98 7.56
N LEU A 91 -8.07 11.91 8.31
CA LEU A 91 -6.71 11.36 8.41
C LEU A 91 -6.20 10.88 7.05
N LEU A 92 -7.01 10.13 6.30
CA LEU A 92 -6.68 9.66 4.95
C LEU A 92 -6.37 10.83 4.00
N ASN A 93 -7.19 11.88 4.02
CA ASN A 93 -7.00 13.07 3.20
C ASN A 93 -5.77 13.89 3.59
N ASP A 94 -5.41 13.94 4.88
CA ASP A 94 -4.18 14.59 5.36
C ASP A 94 -2.93 13.82 4.88
N ILE A 95 -2.99 12.48 4.81
CA ILE A 95 -1.94 11.63 4.19
C ILE A 95 -1.85 11.88 2.68
N ILE A 96 -2.98 11.83 1.97
CA ILE A 96 -3.03 12.03 0.51
C ILE A 96 -2.48 13.42 0.16
N SER A 97 -2.85 14.45 0.90
CA SER A 97 -2.36 15.82 0.67
C SER A 97 -0.84 15.92 0.85
N ALA A 98 -0.30 15.30 1.90
CA ALA A 98 1.14 15.27 2.13
C ALA A 98 1.89 14.52 1.03
N ALA A 99 1.36 13.37 0.58
CA ALA A 99 1.94 12.60 -0.52
C ALA A 99 1.96 13.38 -1.84
N LYS A 100 0.84 14.03 -2.18
CA LYS A 100 0.73 14.90 -3.35
C LYS A 100 1.77 16.03 -3.33
N SER A 101 2.00 16.64 -2.17
CA SER A 101 2.96 17.76 -2.02
C SER A 101 4.41 17.38 -2.34
N VAL A 102 4.74 16.08 -2.33
CA VAL A 102 6.07 15.56 -2.64
C VAL A 102 6.10 14.66 -3.88
N GLY A 103 5.02 14.65 -4.67
CA GLY A 103 4.94 13.89 -5.91
C GLY A 103 4.86 12.36 -5.72
N VAL A 104 4.36 11.90 -4.57
CA VAL A 104 4.14 10.47 -4.30
C VAL A 104 2.67 10.12 -4.53
N THR A 105 2.42 9.08 -5.32
CA THR A 105 1.07 8.55 -5.56
C THR A 105 0.61 7.68 -4.38
N ILE A 106 -0.67 7.78 -4.01
CA ILE A 106 -1.31 6.88 -3.04
C ILE A 106 -2.18 5.85 -3.76
N GLY A 107 -2.00 4.58 -3.41
CA GLY A 107 -2.97 3.51 -3.67
C GLY A 107 -3.60 3.03 -2.36
N PHE A 108 -4.74 2.36 -2.42
CA PHE A 108 -5.42 1.84 -1.23
C PHE A 108 -5.35 0.32 -1.15
N TYR A 109 -5.00 -0.19 0.04
CA TYR A 109 -5.08 -1.61 0.38
C TYR A 109 -6.31 -1.86 1.27
N THR A 110 -7.39 -2.39 0.70
CA THR A 110 -8.73 -2.52 1.34
C THR A 110 -9.60 -3.55 0.62
N ASN A 111 -10.74 -3.94 1.18
CA ASN A 111 -11.82 -4.56 0.41
C ASN A 111 -13.11 -3.73 0.54
N ILE A 112 -14.19 -4.13 -0.14
CA ILE A 112 -15.48 -3.41 -0.09
C ILE A 112 -16.06 -3.30 1.33
N TYR A 113 -15.93 -4.36 2.12
CA TYR A 113 -16.48 -4.46 3.47
C TYR A 113 -15.75 -3.53 4.46
N ASP A 114 -14.42 -3.56 4.43
CA ASP A 114 -13.56 -2.70 5.22
C ASP A 114 -13.75 -1.24 4.82
N TRP A 115 -13.74 -0.98 3.51
CA TRP A 115 -13.90 0.38 2.97
C TRP A 115 -15.24 0.99 3.41
N GLN A 116 -16.33 0.23 3.31
CA GLN A 116 -17.64 0.68 3.72
C GLN A 116 -17.68 1.01 5.22
N GLN A 117 -17.11 0.17 6.08
CA GLN A 117 -17.12 0.41 7.53
C GLN A 117 -16.19 1.53 7.97
N ILE A 118 -15.05 1.69 7.31
CA ILE A 118 -14.03 2.66 7.72
C ILE A 118 -14.35 4.05 7.15
N THR A 119 -14.84 4.12 5.91
CA THR A 119 -15.00 5.37 5.16
C THR A 119 -16.44 5.69 4.78
N LYS A 120 -17.42 4.83 5.11
CA LYS A 120 -18.81 4.99 4.66
C LYS A 120 -18.95 5.10 3.13
N GLY A 121 -18.08 4.41 2.39
CA GLY A 121 -18.13 4.39 0.93
C GLY A 121 -17.55 5.64 0.25
N ALA A 122 -16.66 6.37 0.93
CA ALA A 122 -15.98 7.52 0.34
C ALA A 122 -15.29 7.16 -0.98
N TRP A 123 -15.09 8.14 -1.86
CA TRP A 123 -14.54 7.90 -3.19
C TRP A 123 -13.57 8.99 -3.64
N VAL A 124 -12.67 8.63 -4.55
CA VAL A 124 -11.79 9.55 -5.28
C VAL A 124 -11.50 8.95 -6.65
N GLU A 125 -11.46 9.80 -7.67
CA GLU A 125 -11.17 9.36 -9.04
C GLU A 125 -9.72 8.93 -9.22
N GLY A 126 -9.51 7.90 -10.06
CA GLY A 126 -8.18 7.47 -10.47
C GLY A 126 -7.37 6.71 -9.41
N ALA A 127 -7.93 6.44 -8.23
CA ALA A 127 -7.20 5.71 -7.20
C ALA A 127 -6.91 4.26 -7.57
N MET A 128 -5.68 3.85 -7.25
CA MET A 128 -5.27 2.45 -7.38
C MET A 128 -5.81 1.63 -6.22
N LEU A 129 -6.17 0.38 -6.53
CA LEU A 129 -6.68 -0.57 -5.56
C LEU A 129 -5.81 -1.83 -5.52
N TRP A 130 -5.31 -2.12 -4.32
CA TRP A 130 -4.87 -3.44 -3.90
C TRP A 130 -5.99 -4.01 -3.04
N TYR A 131 -6.79 -4.93 -3.56
CA TYR A 131 -7.84 -5.54 -2.74
C TYR A 131 -7.46 -6.89 -2.22
N TRP A 132 -8.02 -7.27 -1.08
CA TRP A 132 -7.85 -8.61 -0.53
C TRP A 132 -9.17 -9.37 -0.54
N ASN A 133 -9.09 -10.65 -0.89
CA ASN A 133 -10.19 -11.60 -0.72
C ASN A 133 -9.60 -12.98 -0.43
N VAL A 134 -9.81 -13.48 0.78
CA VAL A 134 -9.32 -14.79 1.25
C VAL A 134 -10.41 -15.47 2.08
N ASN A 135 -10.37 -16.80 2.15
CA ASN A 135 -11.27 -17.60 2.99
C ASN A 135 -10.75 -17.78 4.42
N GLY A 136 -9.50 -17.40 4.70
CA GLY A 136 -8.85 -17.54 6.00
C GLY A 136 -7.34 -17.38 5.91
N GLY A 137 -6.66 -17.64 7.03
CA GLY A 137 -5.19 -17.70 7.06
C GLY A 137 -4.67 -19.09 6.68
N GLY A 138 -3.45 -19.12 6.13
CA GLY A 138 -2.77 -20.33 5.69
C GLY A 138 -3.20 -20.79 4.29
N LEU A 139 -2.55 -21.85 3.80
CA LEU A 139 -2.69 -22.35 2.42
C LEU A 139 -4.15 -22.69 2.04
N GLN A 140 -4.95 -23.18 2.99
CA GLN A 140 -6.36 -23.52 2.74
C GLN A 140 -7.27 -22.28 2.66
N GLY A 141 -6.77 -21.12 3.06
CA GLY A 141 -7.46 -19.84 2.99
C GLY A 141 -7.35 -19.15 1.63
N GLU A 142 -6.55 -19.68 0.70
CA GLU A 142 -6.34 -19.06 -0.61
C GLU A 142 -7.63 -18.97 -1.43
N THR A 143 -7.77 -17.88 -2.18
CA THR A 143 -8.75 -17.75 -3.28
C THR A 143 -8.02 -17.82 -4.63
N PRO A 144 -8.74 -18.01 -5.76
CA PRO A 144 -8.09 -18.01 -7.06
C PRO A 144 -7.26 -16.75 -7.30
N ALA A 145 -6.02 -16.91 -7.79
CA ALA A 145 -5.09 -15.84 -8.13
C ALA A 145 -5.49 -15.14 -9.45
N ASN A 146 -6.71 -14.61 -9.51
CA ASN A 146 -7.29 -13.84 -10.59
C ASN A 146 -8.29 -12.81 -10.06
N PHE A 147 -8.80 -11.96 -10.94
CA PHE A 147 -9.65 -10.82 -10.60
C PHE A 147 -11.16 -11.08 -10.80
N ASN A 148 -11.58 -12.33 -11.04
CA ASN A 148 -12.96 -12.65 -11.43
C ASN A 148 -13.98 -12.41 -10.30
N ASP A 149 -13.51 -12.39 -9.06
CA ASP A 149 -14.30 -12.13 -7.87
C ASP A 149 -14.41 -10.64 -7.53
N PHE A 150 -13.71 -9.76 -8.24
CA PHE A 150 -13.77 -8.32 -7.98
C PHE A 150 -15.18 -7.77 -8.25
N ARG A 151 -15.61 -6.84 -7.39
CA ARG A 151 -16.84 -6.06 -7.55
C ARG A 151 -16.50 -4.58 -7.34
N PRO A 152 -16.91 -3.66 -8.23
CA PRO A 152 -16.63 -2.24 -8.07
C PRO A 152 -17.24 -1.64 -6.79
N PHE A 153 -16.52 -0.71 -6.16
CA PHE A 153 -16.97 0.08 -5.00
C PHE A 153 -16.17 1.38 -4.92
N GLY A 154 -16.69 2.44 -4.30
CA GLY A 154 -15.90 3.67 -4.05
C GLY A 154 -15.23 4.27 -5.29
N ARG A 155 -15.84 4.12 -6.47
CA ARG A 155 -15.27 4.42 -7.81
C ARG A 155 -14.02 3.62 -8.23
N PHE A 156 -13.60 2.62 -7.46
CA PHE A 156 -12.68 1.60 -7.92
C PHE A 156 -13.39 0.72 -8.95
N THR A 157 -13.10 0.94 -10.24
CA THR A 157 -13.69 0.16 -11.33
C THR A 157 -12.83 -1.03 -11.74
N LYS A 158 -11.53 -0.99 -11.45
CA LYS A 158 -10.57 -2.07 -11.74
C LYS A 158 -9.46 -2.12 -10.67
N PRO A 159 -9.11 -3.31 -10.14
CA PRO A 159 -7.99 -3.46 -9.22
C PRO A 159 -6.65 -3.46 -9.95
N THR A 160 -5.60 -3.03 -9.25
CA THR A 160 -4.20 -3.15 -9.68
C THR A 160 -3.58 -4.44 -9.16
N VAL A 161 -3.87 -4.76 -7.90
CA VAL A 161 -3.33 -5.90 -7.15
C VAL A 161 -4.48 -6.61 -6.44
N LYS A 162 -4.39 -7.94 -6.36
CA LYS A 162 -5.23 -8.75 -5.46
C LYS A 162 -4.33 -9.53 -4.52
N GLN A 163 -4.61 -9.43 -3.22
CA GLN A 163 -4.12 -10.39 -2.24
C GLN A 163 -5.08 -11.57 -2.16
N PHE A 164 -4.59 -12.74 -2.58
CA PHE A 164 -5.37 -13.97 -2.64
C PHE A 164 -4.96 -15.00 -1.58
N GLY A 165 -3.88 -14.76 -0.84
CA GLY A 165 -3.38 -15.60 0.25
C GLY A 165 -2.81 -14.79 1.42
N GLN A 166 -2.99 -15.30 2.64
CA GLN A 166 -2.64 -14.63 3.90
C GLN A 166 -2.02 -15.60 4.91
N VAL A 167 -1.05 -15.14 5.68
CA VAL A 167 -0.45 -15.91 6.80
C VAL A 167 0.07 -17.28 6.34
N GLU A 168 0.76 -17.31 5.20
CA GLU A 168 1.35 -18.54 4.66
C GLU A 168 2.80 -18.68 5.08
N ASN A 169 3.24 -19.88 5.43
CA ASN A 169 4.65 -20.14 5.72
C ASN A 169 5.37 -20.61 4.45
N VAL A 170 6.31 -19.81 3.97
CA VAL A 170 7.16 -20.16 2.82
C VAL A 170 8.61 -20.03 3.27
N CYS A 171 9.35 -21.14 3.23
CA CYS A 171 10.76 -21.20 3.62
C CYS A 171 11.05 -20.61 5.02
N GLY A 172 10.15 -20.80 6.00
CA GLY A 172 10.31 -20.31 7.36
C GLY A 172 9.90 -18.85 7.58
N VAL A 173 9.37 -18.17 6.56
CA VAL A 173 8.88 -16.79 6.64
C VAL A 173 7.37 -16.77 6.42
N THR A 174 6.66 -16.00 7.25
CA THR A 174 5.23 -15.73 7.04
C THR A 174 5.06 -14.68 5.95
N VAL A 175 4.34 -15.03 4.90
CA VAL A 175 4.11 -14.19 3.72
C VAL A 175 2.62 -14.08 3.40
N ASN A 176 2.32 -13.02 2.65
CA ASN A 176 1.07 -12.83 1.95
C ASN A 176 1.32 -13.02 0.45
N ARG A 177 0.29 -13.42 -0.30
CA ARG A 177 0.43 -13.71 -1.73
C ARG A 177 -0.49 -12.86 -2.56
N ASP A 178 0.11 -12.29 -3.60
CA ASP A 178 -0.53 -11.31 -4.47
C ASP A 178 -0.45 -11.70 -5.94
N VAL A 179 -1.48 -11.33 -6.70
CA VAL A 179 -1.49 -11.31 -8.16
C VAL A 179 -1.68 -9.89 -8.67
N TYR A 180 -1.05 -9.58 -9.80
CA TYR A 180 -0.97 -8.24 -10.36
C TYR A 180 -1.54 -8.22 -11.78
N THR A 181 -2.08 -7.07 -12.20
CA THR A 181 -2.50 -6.88 -13.59
C THR A 181 -1.29 -6.82 -14.53
N LEU A 182 -1.31 -7.64 -15.59
CA LEU A 182 -0.17 -7.82 -16.52
C LEU A 182 0.26 -6.52 -17.23
N THR A 183 -0.66 -5.58 -17.42
CA THR A 183 -0.40 -4.29 -18.08
C THR A 183 0.38 -3.29 -17.22
N ARG A 184 0.44 -3.47 -15.90
CA ARG A 184 1.18 -2.60 -14.97
C ARG A 184 2.45 -3.21 -14.41
N SER A 185 2.66 -4.51 -14.60
CA SER A 185 3.98 -5.13 -14.49
C SER A 185 4.81 -4.72 -15.70
N LYS A 186 5.33 -3.48 -15.72
CA LYS A 186 6.41 -3.14 -16.66
C LYS A 186 7.53 -4.15 -16.45
N PRO A 187 8.09 -4.76 -17.52
CA PRO A 187 9.28 -5.59 -17.36
C PRO A 187 10.31 -4.77 -16.60
N PHE A 188 10.84 -5.37 -15.53
CA PHE A 188 11.90 -4.79 -14.72
C PHE A 188 13.13 -4.67 -15.62
N LEU A 189 13.19 -3.63 -16.45
CA LEU A 189 14.43 -3.18 -17.03
C LEU A 189 15.25 -2.74 -15.82
N ALA A 190 16.31 -3.50 -15.52
CA ALA A 190 17.35 -3.09 -14.60
C ALA A 190 17.61 -1.61 -14.88
N ALA A 191 17.41 -0.77 -13.87
CA ALA A 191 17.27 0.66 -14.02
C ALA A 191 18.37 1.24 -14.93
N SER A 192 18.00 1.65 -16.14
CA SER A 192 18.90 2.44 -16.97
C SER A 192 19.00 3.84 -16.34
N SER A 193 20.22 4.20 -15.93
CA SER A 193 20.63 5.49 -15.36
C SER A 193 20.07 5.87 -13.99
N GLN A 194 20.31 5.04 -12.96
CA GLN A 194 20.30 5.53 -11.57
C GLN A 194 21.60 6.29 -11.29
N LYS A 195 21.53 7.43 -10.59
CA LYS A 195 22.71 7.96 -9.88
C LYS A 195 23.18 6.87 -8.91
N ASP A 196 24.49 6.63 -8.84
CA ASP A 196 25.07 5.58 -7.99
C ASP A 196 24.45 5.59 -6.58
N GLY A 197 23.77 4.49 -6.23
CA GLY A 197 23.25 4.24 -4.87
C GLY A 197 21.81 4.64 -4.55
N GLU A 198 21.01 5.12 -5.52
CA GLU A 198 19.60 5.49 -5.31
C GLU A 198 18.62 4.38 -5.74
N PHE A 199 17.85 3.82 -4.80
CA PHE A 199 16.86 2.76 -5.10
C PHE A 199 15.47 3.33 -5.35
N VAL A 200 14.78 2.87 -6.40
CA VAL A 200 13.41 3.32 -6.73
C VAL A 200 12.38 2.24 -6.40
N VAL A 201 11.35 2.60 -5.62
CA VAL A 201 10.24 1.70 -5.21
C VAL A 201 8.87 2.29 -5.56
N GLY A 202 7.85 1.44 -5.63
CA GLY A 202 6.47 1.88 -5.93
C GLY A 202 6.18 2.05 -7.42
N ASN A 203 6.64 1.10 -8.24
CA ASN A 203 6.60 1.16 -9.70
C ASN A 203 5.28 0.66 -10.31
N PHE A 204 4.37 0.09 -9.51
CA PHE A 204 2.99 -0.17 -9.95
C PHE A 204 2.15 1.11 -10.12
N GLY A 205 2.69 2.25 -9.68
CA GLY A 205 2.06 3.55 -9.67
C GLY A 205 1.38 3.95 -10.97
N GLY A 206 0.12 4.38 -10.86
CA GLY A 206 -0.54 5.22 -11.84
C GLY A 206 -0.26 6.70 -11.57
N GLU A 207 -0.94 7.57 -12.31
CA GLU A 207 -0.85 9.01 -12.12
C GLU A 207 -1.19 9.40 -10.66
N PRO A 208 -0.55 10.46 -10.12
CA PRO A 208 -0.89 10.99 -8.81
C PRO A 208 -2.38 11.32 -8.70
N LEU A 209 -2.97 11.09 -7.52
CA LEU A 209 -4.34 11.49 -7.25
C LEU A 209 -4.50 13.00 -7.43
N THR A 210 -5.41 13.41 -8.31
CA THR A 210 -5.70 14.83 -8.55
C THR A 210 -6.58 15.42 -7.46
N ASP A 211 -7.37 14.59 -6.78
CA ASP A 211 -8.38 14.97 -5.78
C ASP A 211 -8.15 14.30 -4.41
N LEU A 212 -9.02 14.63 -3.45
CA LEU A 212 -9.12 14.01 -2.13
C LEU A 212 -10.38 13.13 -2.06
N LEU A 213 -10.46 12.27 -1.03
CA LEU A 213 -11.65 11.46 -0.76
C LEU A 213 -12.86 12.35 -0.45
N LYS A 214 -13.98 12.04 -1.08
CA LYS A 214 -15.28 12.69 -0.94
C LYS A 214 -16.33 11.68 -0.47
N ILE A 215 -17.33 12.16 0.26
CA ILE A 215 -18.55 11.39 0.57
C ILE A 215 -19.62 11.82 -0.45
N GLU A 216 -20.55 10.93 -0.77
CA GLU A 216 -21.79 11.30 -1.49
C GLU A 216 -22.63 12.32 -0.70
#